data_AF-A0A8S2YI54-F1
#
_entry.id   AF-A0A8S2YI54-F1
#
_cell.length_a   1.000
_cell.length_b   1.000
_cell.length_c   1.000
_cell.angle_alpha   90.00
_cell.angle_beta   90.00
_cell.angle_gamma   90.00
#
_symmetry.space_group_name_H-M   'P 1'
#
loop_
_entity.id
_entity.type
_entity.pdbx_description
1 polymer ?
#
loop_
_entity_poly.entity_id
_entity_poly.type
_entity_poly.pdbx_seq_one_letter_code
_entity_poly.pdbx_strand_id
1 'polypeptide(L)'
;KNQYKMEVYRGANLDREMIECYKEAVGTYKCWYGFSSTSKNRHKAEAFGNTLFIIDLTKTKRGGFDISSYSCYPHEEEVLLPAGTAFKIISVQSDMKNNKHRISLSVLNDLDNDKSFDFSNKGLSAKDARTAVANTLKINKTVISLNISNNNISNEGVTSIVDALKINKTVFSLYVSNNNISNEGATSIADALKINTTLKNLDISHNKISNEGATSIADALKTNKTLKWLDISHNNISNEGAISIADALKINTTLEWLYMSNNNISNEGATSIADALKMNKTLEWLDISRNNISNDITLGFDHHNCRLTKVRYTQTKIDI
;
A
#
# COMPACT_ATOMS: atom_id res chain seq x y z
N LYS A 1 -39.94 -32.64 9.29
CA LYS A 1 -38.64 -32.14 9.79
C LYS A 1 -37.66 -32.13 8.63
N ASN A 2 -37.55 -30.99 7.95
CA ASN A 2 -36.42 -30.51 7.13
C ASN A 2 -36.92 -29.25 6.41
N GLN A 3 -37.19 -28.20 7.20
CA GLN A 3 -37.33 -26.84 6.71
C GLN A 3 -35.91 -26.34 6.45
N TYR A 4 -35.47 -26.39 5.19
CA TYR A 4 -34.49 -25.42 4.72
C TYR A 4 -35.21 -24.07 4.77
N LYS A 5 -34.97 -23.29 5.83
CA LYS A 5 -35.28 -21.85 5.82
C LYS A 5 -34.55 -21.29 4.60
N MET A 6 -35.31 -20.85 3.59
CA MET A 6 -34.74 -20.20 2.42
C MET A 6 -34.05 -18.92 2.88
N GLU A 7 -32.73 -18.92 2.91
CA GLU A 7 -31.95 -17.70 3.08
C GLU A 7 -32.08 -16.88 1.79
N VAL A 8 -32.72 -15.72 1.93
CA VAL A 8 -33.06 -14.77 0.87
C VAL A 8 -31.90 -13.78 0.72
N TYR A 9 -31.47 -13.48 -0.51
CA TYR A 9 -30.31 -12.62 -0.75
C TYR A 9 -30.50 -11.71 -1.97
N ARG A 10 -30.05 -10.44 -1.85
CA ARG A 10 -29.97 -9.48 -2.96
C ARG A 10 -28.79 -9.85 -3.87
N GLY A 11 -29.11 -10.37 -5.06
CA GLY A 11 -28.12 -10.78 -6.04
C GLY A 11 -27.69 -9.64 -6.97
N ALA A 12 -26.37 -9.47 -7.12
CA ALA A 12 -25.77 -8.82 -8.27
C ALA A 12 -26.20 -9.47 -9.58
N ASN A 13 -26.52 -8.66 -10.59
CA ASN A 13 -26.48 -9.16 -11.97
C ASN A 13 -25.05 -9.00 -12.47
N LEU A 14 -24.25 -10.04 -12.27
CA LEU A 14 -22.97 -10.20 -12.94
C LEU A 14 -23.21 -11.19 -14.06
N ASP A 15 -22.75 -10.84 -15.26
CA ASP A 15 -22.81 -11.76 -16.38
C ASP A 15 -21.92 -12.99 -16.11
N ARG A 16 -22.12 -14.01 -16.95
CA ARG A 16 -21.39 -15.27 -16.83
C ARG A 16 -19.88 -15.06 -16.90
N GLU A 17 -19.42 -14.10 -17.69
CA GLU A 17 -18.01 -13.77 -17.84
C GLU A 17 -17.41 -13.23 -16.53
N MET A 18 -18.11 -12.32 -15.84
CA MET A 18 -17.72 -11.84 -14.53
C MET A 18 -17.74 -12.95 -13.47
N ILE A 19 -18.73 -13.85 -13.49
CA ILE A 19 -18.77 -15.00 -12.57
C ILE A 19 -17.58 -15.93 -12.78
N GLU A 20 -17.24 -16.25 -14.03
CA GLU A 20 -16.04 -17.04 -14.34
C GLU A 20 -14.77 -16.29 -13.92
N CYS A 21 -14.70 -14.97 -14.13
CA CYS A 21 -13.61 -14.14 -13.62
C CYS A 21 -13.47 -14.22 -12.09
N TYR A 22 -14.57 -14.32 -11.34
CA TYR A 22 -14.51 -14.52 -9.89
C TYR A 22 -14.09 -15.94 -9.49
N LYS A 23 -14.49 -16.96 -10.27
CA LYS A 23 -14.06 -18.35 -10.04
C LYS A 23 -12.55 -18.51 -10.27
N GLU A 24 -12.03 -17.93 -11.34
CA GLU A 24 -10.59 -17.90 -11.63
C GLU A 24 -9.80 -17.07 -10.63
N ALA A 25 -10.46 -16.09 -10.01
CA ALA A 25 -9.88 -15.20 -9.01
C ALA A 25 -10.02 -15.70 -7.55
N VAL A 26 -10.51 -16.93 -7.32
CA VAL A 26 -10.53 -17.51 -5.97
C VAL A 26 -9.11 -17.51 -5.38
N GLY A 27 -8.99 -17.03 -4.15
CA GLY A 27 -7.71 -16.86 -3.47
C GLY A 27 -7.02 -15.51 -3.71
N THR A 28 -7.48 -14.72 -4.69
CA THR A 28 -6.94 -13.38 -4.97
C THR A 28 -7.71 -12.29 -4.23
N TYR A 29 -7.11 -11.11 -4.16
CA TYR A 29 -7.74 -9.91 -3.61
C TYR A 29 -8.34 -9.06 -4.72
N LYS A 30 -9.52 -8.48 -4.45
CA LYS A 30 -10.17 -7.49 -5.30
C LYS A 30 -10.60 -6.29 -4.46
N CYS A 31 -10.88 -5.18 -5.13
CA CYS A 31 -11.51 -4.03 -4.53
C CYS A 31 -12.99 -3.97 -4.91
N TRP A 32 -13.83 -3.63 -3.95
CA TRP A 32 -15.21 -3.28 -4.15
C TRP A 32 -15.30 -1.84 -4.63
N TYR A 33 -15.66 -1.59 -5.88
CA TYR A 33 -15.72 -0.22 -6.42
C TYR A 33 -17.00 0.54 -6.04
N GLY A 34 -17.97 -0.11 -5.38
CA GLY A 34 -19.32 0.41 -5.21
C GLY A 34 -20.06 0.55 -6.54
N PHE A 35 -21.39 0.45 -6.52
CA PHE A 35 -22.22 0.84 -7.65
C PHE A 35 -22.99 2.11 -7.28
N SER A 36 -22.86 3.16 -8.10
CA SER A 36 -23.70 4.34 -7.97
C SER A 36 -25.10 4.03 -8.49
N SER A 37 -26.11 4.26 -7.65
CA SER A 37 -27.51 4.07 -7.99
C SER A 37 -28.18 5.44 -8.10
N THR A 38 -28.51 5.86 -9.33
CA THR A 38 -29.62 6.77 -9.59
C THR A 38 -30.49 6.12 -10.67
N SER A 39 -31.71 5.75 -10.30
CA SER A 39 -32.73 4.99 -11.08
C SER A 39 -32.80 5.33 -12.59
N LYS A 40 -33.24 4.44 -13.51
CA LYS A 40 -34.53 3.72 -13.46
C LYS A 40 -34.57 2.30 -14.07
N ASN A 41 -33.45 1.66 -14.45
CA ASN A 41 -33.58 0.37 -15.18
C ASN A 41 -32.42 -0.66 -15.13
N ARG A 42 -31.54 -0.72 -14.12
CA ARG A 42 -30.40 -1.68 -14.14
C ARG A 42 -30.01 -2.25 -12.77
N HIS A 43 -30.12 -3.57 -12.65
CA HIS A 43 -29.05 -4.50 -12.23
C HIS A 43 -28.03 -3.99 -11.19
N LYS A 44 -28.32 -4.24 -9.91
CA LYS A 44 -27.49 -3.83 -8.76
C LYS A 44 -26.80 -5.03 -8.13
N ALA A 45 -25.48 -4.93 -7.95
CA ALA A 45 -24.71 -5.78 -7.07
C ALA A 45 -24.57 -5.11 -5.71
N GLU A 46 -24.97 -5.79 -4.65
CA GLU A 46 -24.76 -5.36 -3.27
C GLU A 46 -23.99 -6.48 -2.55
N ALA A 47 -22.84 -6.15 -1.98
CA ALA A 47 -22.05 -7.07 -1.16
C ALA A 47 -22.43 -6.86 0.31
N PHE A 48 -22.77 -7.94 1.00
CA PHE A 48 -23.27 -7.92 2.38
C PHE A 48 -22.33 -8.70 3.27
N GLY A 49 -21.73 -8.01 4.24
CA GLY A 49 -20.68 -8.58 5.08
C GLY A 49 -19.64 -9.35 4.25
N ASN A 50 -19.45 -10.62 4.57
CA ASN A 50 -18.48 -11.52 3.92
C ASN A 50 -19.07 -12.29 2.72
N THR A 51 -20.13 -11.83 2.07
CA THR A 51 -20.71 -12.55 0.92
C THR A 51 -21.26 -11.60 -0.14
N LEU A 52 -20.91 -11.89 -1.39
CA LEU A 52 -21.53 -11.31 -2.58
C LEU A 52 -22.44 -12.36 -3.22
N PHE A 53 -23.74 -12.10 -3.24
CA PHE A 53 -24.72 -12.94 -3.93
C PHE A 53 -24.90 -12.47 -5.35
N ILE A 54 -25.08 -13.40 -6.29
CA ILE A 54 -25.21 -13.14 -7.72
C ILE A 54 -26.33 -14.00 -8.30
N ILE A 55 -27.14 -13.44 -9.18
CA ILE A 55 -28.16 -14.17 -9.95
C ILE A 55 -27.77 -14.10 -11.43
N ASP A 56 -27.51 -15.24 -12.06
CA ASP A 56 -27.20 -15.36 -13.49
C ASP A 56 -28.50 -15.36 -14.31
N LEU A 57 -28.78 -14.27 -15.02
CA LEU A 57 -29.99 -14.12 -15.83
C LEU A 57 -29.80 -14.51 -17.31
N THR A 58 -28.62 -14.99 -17.73
CA THR A 58 -28.30 -15.26 -19.15
C THR A 58 -29.18 -16.34 -19.80
N LYS A 59 -29.91 -17.13 -19.01
CA LYS A 59 -30.91 -18.11 -19.49
C LYS A 59 -32.33 -17.56 -19.61
N THR A 60 -32.60 -16.31 -19.26
CA THR A 60 -33.96 -15.78 -19.21
C THR A 60 -34.33 -15.06 -20.51
N LYS A 61 -35.40 -15.52 -21.16
CA LYS A 61 -35.94 -14.93 -22.40
C LYS A 61 -36.27 -13.45 -22.17
N ARG A 62 -36.05 -12.64 -23.22
CA ARG A 62 -36.36 -11.21 -23.31
C ARG A 62 -37.74 -10.88 -22.70
N GLY A 63 -37.73 -10.34 -21.49
CA GLY A 63 -38.91 -9.87 -20.78
C GLY A 63 -38.48 -9.56 -19.36
N GLY A 64 -38.44 -8.27 -18.99
CA GLY A 64 -37.97 -7.82 -17.69
C GLY A 64 -38.69 -8.57 -16.57
N PHE A 65 -37.91 -9.15 -15.66
CA PHE A 65 -38.43 -9.86 -14.50
C PHE A 65 -38.43 -8.93 -13.29
N ASP A 66 -39.55 -8.88 -12.58
CA ASP A 66 -39.64 -8.19 -11.30
C ASP A 66 -38.96 -9.04 -10.22
N ILE A 67 -37.74 -8.65 -9.85
CA ILE A 67 -36.96 -9.31 -8.80
C ILE A 67 -37.36 -8.87 -7.39
N SER A 68 -38.33 -7.95 -7.24
CA SER A 68 -38.79 -7.46 -5.93
C SER A 68 -39.28 -8.58 -5.01
N SER A 69 -39.92 -9.60 -5.59
CA SER A 69 -40.37 -10.81 -4.88
C SER A 69 -39.24 -11.71 -4.37
N TYR A 70 -38.01 -11.51 -4.84
CA TYR A 70 -36.80 -12.21 -4.41
C TYR A 70 -35.85 -11.32 -3.59
N SER A 71 -36.17 -10.02 -3.46
CA SER A 71 -35.37 -9.05 -2.70
C SER A 71 -36.12 -8.57 -1.47
N CYS A 72 -35.68 -8.94 -0.28
CA CYS A 72 -36.00 -8.14 0.90
C CYS A 72 -35.10 -6.90 0.94
N TYR A 73 -35.61 -5.79 1.45
CA TYR A 73 -34.75 -4.68 1.88
C TYR A 73 -33.99 -5.12 3.13
N PRO A 74 -32.70 -4.75 3.27
CA PRO A 74 -31.94 -5.10 4.46
C PRO A 74 -32.72 -4.68 5.71
N HIS A 75 -32.69 -5.53 6.75
CA HIS A 75 -33.03 -5.07 8.09
C HIS A 75 -32.05 -3.94 8.47
N GLU A 76 -32.48 -3.00 9.32
CA GLU A 76 -31.70 -1.79 9.70
C GLU A 76 -30.30 -2.09 10.29
N GLU A 77 -29.98 -3.35 10.59
CA GLU A 77 -28.73 -3.82 11.19
C GLU A 77 -27.71 -4.41 10.17
N GLU A 78 -28.02 -4.49 8.87
CA GLU A 78 -27.12 -5.09 7.86
C GLU A 78 -26.15 -4.07 7.22
N VAL A 79 -24.84 -4.34 7.30
CA VAL A 79 -23.77 -3.44 6.81
C VAL A 79 -23.41 -3.72 5.33
N LEU A 80 -23.59 -2.72 4.47
CA LEU A 80 -23.14 -2.71 3.07
C LEU A 80 -21.63 -2.53 3.00
N LEU A 81 -20.93 -3.23 2.08
CA LEU A 81 -19.50 -2.95 1.85
C LEU A 81 -19.30 -1.56 1.22
N PRO A 82 -18.52 -0.65 1.86
CA PRO A 82 -18.21 0.65 1.30
C PRO A 82 -17.40 0.56 0.00
N ALA A 83 -17.62 1.47 -0.94
CA ALA A 83 -16.76 1.60 -2.11
C ALA A 83 -15.30 1.84 -1.69
N GLY A 84 -14.36 1.14 -2.31
CA GLY A 84 -12.96 1.07 -1.91
C GLY A 84 -12.59 -0.13 -1.03
N THR A 85 -13.56 -0.92 -0.56
CA THR A 85 -13.29 -2.06 0.34
C THR A 85 -12.53 -3.17 -0.38
N ALA A 86 -11.31 -3.46 0.05
CA ALA A 86 -10.60 -4.63 -0.44
C ALA A 86 -11.14 -5.90 0.22
N PHE A 87 -11.25 -6.97 -0.55
CA PHE A 87 -11.71 -8.26 -0.06
C PHE A 87 -10.95 -9.39 -0.75
N LYS A 88 -10.71 -10.48 -0.02
CA LYS A 88 -10.24 -11.73 -0.61
C LYS A 88 -11.44 -12.53 -1.12
N ILE A 89 -11.34 -13.11 -2.30
CA ILE A 89 -12.34 -14.08 -2.76
C ILE A 89 -12.00 -15.43 -2.13
N ILE A 90 -12.89 -15.94 -1.28
CA ILE A 90 -12.70 -17.20 -0.55
C ILE A 90 -13.23 -18.38 -1.33
N SER A 91 -14.42 -18.24 -1.90
CA SER A 91 -15.02 -19.30 -2.71
C SER A 91 -16.10 -18.75 -3.62
N VAL A 92 -16.37 -19.47 -4.71
CA VAL A 92 -17.54 -19.24 -5.56
C VAL A 92 -18.34 -20.53 -5.62
N GLN A 93 -19.51 -20.53 -4.99
CA GLN A 93 -20.46 -21.64 -5.04
C GLN A 93 -21.54 -21.33 -6.08
N SER A 94 -21.90 -22.32 -6.90
CA SER A 94 -22.86 -22.13 -7.99
C SER A 94 -24.01 -23.13 -7.87
N ASP A 95 -25.24 -22.65 -7.76
CA ASP A 95 -26.47 -23.41 -7.92
C ASP A 95 -27.01 -23.20 -9.33
N MET A 96 -26.60 -24.10 -10.23
CA MET A 96 -26.98 -24.05 -11.64
C MET A 96 -28.46 -24.33 -11.91
N LYS A 97 -29.19 -24.91 -10.93
CA LYS A 97 -30.63 -25.20 -11.06
C LYS A 97 -31.45 -23.93 -10.90
N ASN A 98 -31.01 -23.03 -10.02
CA ASN A 98 -31.67 -21.77 -9.72
C ASN A 98 -30.94 -20.53 -10.29
N ASN A 99 -29.87 -20.75 -11.06
CA ASN A 99 -28.96 -19.72 -11.58
C ASN A 99 -28.47 -18.76 -10.48
N LYS A 100 -28.10 -19.30 -9.32
CA LYS A 100 -27.59 -18.51 -8.18
C LYS A 100 -26.11 -18.80 -7.99
N HIS A 101 -25.34 -17.75 -7.73
CA HIS A 101 -23.94 -17.89 -7.33
C HIS A 101 -23.72 -17.15 -6.02
N ARG A 102 -22.96 -17.77 -5.14
CA ARG A 102 -22.55 -17.21 -3.85
C ARG A 102 -21.04 -17.07 -3.86
N ILE A 103 -20.57 -15.84 -3.82
CA ILE A 103 -19.15 -15.55 -3.66
C ILE A 103 -18.90 -15.25 -2.19
N SER A 104 -18.19 -16.13 -1.52
CA SER A 104 -17.74 -15.88 -0.15
C SER A 104 -16.53 -14.98 -0.21
N LEU A 105 -16.55 -13.92 0.58
CA LEU A 105 -15.50 -12.92 0.69
C LEU A 105 -14.88 -13.00 2.07
N SER A 106 -13.61 -12.65 2.18
CA SER A 106 -13.03 -12.21 3.45
C SER A 106 -12.76 -10.74 3.27
N VAL A 107 -13.65 -9.92 3.83
CA VAL A 107 -13.48 -8.48 3.83
C VAL A 107 -12.25 -8.18 4.66
N LEU A 108 -11.33 -7.43 4.08
CA LEU A 108 -10.23 -6.87 4.84
C LEU A 108 -10.81 -5.65 5.57
N ASN A 109 -11.43 -5.90 6.72
CA ASN A 109 -12.00 -4.83 7.54
C ASN A 109 -10.90 -3.85 7.94
N ASP A 110 -11.08 -2.58 7.55
CA ASP A 110 -10.87 -1.43 8.43
C ASP A 110 -12.25 -0.79 8.54
N LEU A 111 -12.94 -1.10 9.64
CA LEU A 111 -14.29 -0.60 9.90
C LEU A 111 -14.24 0.94 9.93
N ASP A 112 -15.11 1.54 9.11
CA ASP A 112 -15.56 2.92 9.11
C ASP A 112 -15.00 3.78 10.26
N ASN A 113 -13.91 4.51 9.94
CA ASN A 113 -13.45 5.80 10.49
C ASN A 113 -11.93 5.96 10.37
N ASP A 114 -11.20 4.88 10.17
CA ASP A 114 -9.75 4.96 10.09
C ASP A 114 -9.31 5.38 8.67
N LYS A 115 -8.59 6.50 8.58
CA LYS A 115 -8.01 6.97 7.32
C LYS A 115 -6.75 6.15 6.97
N SER A 116 -6.58 4.97 7.55
CA SER A 116 -5.52 4.02 7.29
C SER A 116 -6.09 2.72 6.71
N PHE A 117 -5.43 2.18 5.68
CA PHE A 117 -5.67 0.85 5.13
C PHE A 117 -4.49 -0.05 5.47
N ASP A 118 -4.71 -1.07 6.30
CA ASP A 118 -3.68 -2.07 6.65
C ASP A 118 -3.92 -3.43 5.97
N PHE A 119 -3.14 -3.68 4.93
CA PHE A 119 -3.00 -4.95 4.24
C PHE A 119 -1.65 -5.61 4.46
N SER A 120 -1.00 -5.34 5.58
CA SER A 120 0.22 -6.05 5.94
C SER A 120 -0.04 -7.53 6.22
N ASN A 121 0.91 -8.40 5.85
CA ASN A 121 0.85 -9.84 6.11
C ASN A 121 -0.40 -10.54 5.53
N LYS A 122 -0.92 -10.07 4.39
CA LYS A 122 -2.13 -10.64 3.76
C LYS A 122 -1.84 -11.61 2.63
N GLY A 123 -0.57 -11.82 2.29
CA GLY A 123 -0.16 -12.65 1.16
C GLY A 123 -0.51 -12.02 -0.19
N LEU A 124 -0.49 -10.68 -0.28
CA LEU A 124 -0.70 -9.97 -1.53
C LEU A 124 0.42 -10.30 -2.52
N SER A 125 0.04 -10.73 -3.72
CA SER A 125 0.96 -10.87 -4.84
C SER A 125 1.11 -9.54 -5.59
N ALA A 126 2.08 -9.49 -6.50
CA ALA A 126 2.20 -8.41 -7.46
C ALA A 126 0.88 -8.16 -8.21
N LYS A 127 0.17 -9.23 -8.62
CA LYS A 127 -1.12 -9.12 -9.32
C LYS A 127 -2.19 -8.45 -8.45
N ASP A 128 -2.25 -8.78 -7.17
CA ASP A 128 -3.19 -8.16 -6.22
C ASP A 128 -2.87 -6.67 -6.02
N ALA A 129 -1.59 -6.33 -5.87
CA ALA A 129 -1.13 -4.94 -5.78
C ALA A 129 -1.55 -4.11 -7.01
N ARG A 130 -1.41 -4.68 -8.22
CA ARG A 130 -1.80 -4.01 -9.47
C ARG A 130 -3.31 -3.88 -9.63
N THR A 131 -4.04 -4.96 -9.42
CA THR A 131 -5.45 -5.06 -9.82
C THR A 131 -6.41 -4.56 -8.74
N ALA A 132 -6.06 -4.75 -7.47
CA ALA A 132 -6.84 -4.28 -6.34
C ALA A 132 -6.26 -2.96 -5.81
N VAL A 133 -5.06 -2.98 -5.21
CA VAL A 133 -4.54 -1.84 -4.43
C VAL A 133 -4.38 -0.58 -5.28
N ALA A 134 -3.66 -0.67 -6.39
CA ALA A 134 -3.41 0.48 -7.25
C ALA A 134 -4.71 1.08 -7.82
N ASN A 135 -5.66 0.24 -8.25
CA ASN A 135 -6.93 0.74 -8.77
C ASN A 135 -7.80 1.36 -7.67
N THR A 136 -7.80 0.81 -6.46
CA THR A 136 -8.43 1.45 -5.28
C THR A 136 -7.86 2.83 -5.06
N LEU A 137 -6.53 2.99 -5.05
CA LEU A 137 -5.88 4.27 -4.81
C LEU A 137 -6.23 5.34 -5.87
N LYS A 138 -6.45 4.95 -7.12
CA LYS A 138 -6.84 5.90 -8.18
C LYS A 138 -8.18 6.58 -7.87
N ILE A 139 -9.15 5.82 -7.36
CA ILE A 139 -10.51 6.30 -7.09
C ILE A 139 -10.71 6.79 -5.66
N ASN A 140 -10.02 6.20 -4.68
CA ASN A 140 -10.21 6.50 -3.27
C ASN A 140 -9.67 7.89 -2.93
N LYS A 141 -10.48 8.69 -2.24
CA LYS A 141 -10.16 10.07 -1.83
C LYS A 141 -10.19 10.26 -0.31
N THR A 142 -10.15 9.18 0.46
CA THR A 142 -10.30 9.22 1.92
C THR A 142 -9.09 8.65 2.65
N VAL A 143 -8.40 7.68 2.05
CA VAL A 143 -7.23 7.02 2.63
C VAL A 143 -6.06 7.98 2.70
N ILE A 144 -5.48 8.07 3.89
CA ILE A 144 -4.30 8.85 4.28
C ILE A 144 -3.08 7.95 4.48
N SER A 145 -3.27 6.73 4.99
CA SER A 145 -2.18 5.80 5.27
C SER A 145 -2.45 4.48 4.58
N LEU A 146 -1.45 3.92 3.90
CA LEU A 146 -1.51 2.59 3.29
C LEU A 146 -0.34 1.75 3.81
N ASN A 147 -0.65 0.70 4.56
CA ASN A 147 0.32 -0.31 4.97
C ASN A 147 0.08 -1.59 4.17
N ILE A 148 1.05 -1.99 3.37
CA ILE A 148 1.05 -3.25 2.60
C ILE A 148 2.34 -4.04 2.83
N SER A 149 2.99 -3.83 3.97
CA SER A 149 4.24 -4.48 4.34
C SER A 149 4.10 -6.01 4.51
N ASN A 150 5.19 -6.75 4.42
CA ASN A 150 5.22 -8.21 4.60
C ASN A 150 4.29 -8.94 3.62
N ASN A 151 4.44 -8.66 2.33
CA ASN A 151 3.72 -9.31 1.24
C ASN A 151 4.71 -9.70 0.13
N ASN A 152 4.20 -10.11 -1.03
CA ASN A 152 5.02 -10.44 -2.20
C ASN A 152 4.64 -9.58 -3.41
N ILE A 153 4.58 -8.26 -3.21
CA ILE A 153 4.16 -7.32 -4.27
C ILE A 153 5.20 -7.16 -5.39
N SER A 154 6.49 -7.40 -5.10
CA SER A 154 7.62 -7.24 -6.03
C SER A 154 7.74 -5.85 -6.68
N ASN A 155 8.69 -5.68 -7.60
CA ASN A 155 8.84 -4.45 -8.39
C ASN A 155 7.56 -4.11 -9.14
N GLU A 156 6.94 -5.09 -9.80
CA GLU A 156 5.77 -4.88 -10.65
C GLU A 156 4.56 -4.35 -9.87
N GLY A 157 4.36 -4.87 -8.65
CA GLY A 157 3.30 -4.41 -7.76
C GLY A 157 3.57 -3.00 -7.22
N VAL A 158 4.81 -2.73 -6.75
CA VAL A 158 5.12 -1.40 -6.21
C VAL A 158 5.07 -0.31 -7.29
N THR A 159 5.53 -0.59 -8.51
CA THR A 159 5.43 0.34 -9.66
C THR A 159 3.98 0.77 -9.90
N SER A 160 3.05 -0.18 -9.92
CA SER A 160 1.63 0.15 -10.14
C SER A 160 1.03 0.95 -8.99
N ILE A 161 1.45 0.69 -7.76
CA ILE A 161 1.00 1.44 -6.58
C ILE A 161 1.50 2.87 -6.64
N VAL A 162 2.78 3.09 -6.90
CA VAL A 162 3.34 4.44 -6.94
C VAL A 162 2.88 5.23 -8.17
N ASP A 163 2.55 4.57 -9.28
CA ASP A 163 1.86 5.18 -10.41
C ASP A 163 0.46 5.69 -10.02
N ALA A 164 -0.28 4.93 -9.22
CA ALA A 164 -1.55 5.40 -8.66
C ALA A 164 -1.35 6.58 -7.71
N LEU A 165 -0.24 6.63 -6.96
CA LEU A 165 0.09 7.75 -6.07
C LEU A 165 0.49 9.02 -6.81
N LYS A 166 0.92 8.97 -8.08
CA LYS A 166 1.14 10.19 -8.88
C LYS A 166 -0.16 11.01 -9.00
N ILE A 167 -1.31 10.32 -9.09
CA ILE A 167 -2.63 10.94 -9.20
C ILE A 167 -3.40 11.03 -7.87
N ASN A 168 -3.19 10.10 -6.94
CA ASN A 168 -3.80 10.16 -5.62
C ASN A 168 -3.17 11.29 -4.80
N LYS A 169 -4.01 12.17 -4.23
CA LYS A 169 -3.58 13.33 -3.44
C LYS A 169 -4.01 13.25 -1.97
N THR A 170 -4.37 12.06 -1.50
CA THR A 170 -4.89 11.86 -0.15
C THR A 170 -3.97 11.00 0.70
N VAL A 171 -3.19 10.10 0.10
CA VAL A 171 -2.20 9.29 0.81
C VAL A 171 -1.00 10.15 1.21
N PHE A 172 -0.74 10.18 2.51
CA PHE A 172 0.40 10.81 3.18
C PHE A 172 1.42 9.79 3.67
N SER A 173 1.01 8.56 3.95
CA SER A 173 1.90 7.49 4.44
C SER A 173 1.80 6.23 3.61
N LEU A 174 2.94 5.71 3.16
CA LEU A 174 3.04 4.44 2.43
C LEU A 174 4.06 3.53 3.12
N TYR A 175 3.63 2.34 3.52
CA TYR A 175 4.49 1.29 4.08
C TYR A 175 4.48 0.07 3.16
N VAL A 176 5.65 -0.23 2.57
CA VAL A 176 5.89 -1.32 1.63
C VAL A 176 7.12 -2.14 2.03
N SER A 177 7.41 -2.20 3.33
CA SER A 177 8.55 -2.98 3.84
C SER A 177 8.38 -4.48 3.62
N ASN A 178 9.49 -5.21 3.46
CA ASN A 178 9.49 -6.67 3.27
C ASN A 178 8.59 -7.16 2.12
N ASN A 179 8.93 -6.76 0.90
CA ASN A 179 8.08 -6.96 -0.28
C ASN A 179 8.84 -7.38 -1.56
N ASN A 180 10.10 -7.80 -1.43
CA ASN A 180 10.98 -8.18 -2.54
C ASN A 180 11.19 -7.05 -3.56
N ILE A 181 11.21 -5.78 -3.12
CA ILE A 181 11.51 -4.62 -3.97
C ILE A 181 13.03 -4.56 -4.20
N SER A 182 13.48 -4.50 -5.45
CA SER A 182 14.89 -4.28 -5.82
C SER A 182 15.13 -2.86 -6.32
N ASN A 183 16.31 -2.60 -6.91
CA ASN A 183 16.66 -1.30 -7.49
C ASN A 183 15.64 -0.78 -8.51
N GLU A 184 15.06 -1.66 -9.33
CA GLU A 184 14.03 -1.29 -10.31
C GLU A 184 12.77 -0.72 -9.64
N GLY A 185 12.30 -1.38 -8.58
CA GLY A 185 11.16 -0.87 -7.81
C GLY A 185 11.50 0.41 -7.05
N ALA A 186 12.72 0.53 -6.51
CA ALA A 186 13.22 1.76 -5.88
C ALA A 186 13.27 2.93 -6.88
N THR A 187 13.69 2.69 -8.13
CA THR A 187 13.65 3.69 -9.21
C THR A 187 12.22 4.12 -9.53
N SER A 188 11.28 3.17 -9.61
CA SER A 188 9.85 3.50 -9.79
C SER A 188 9.31 4.38 -8.65
N ILE A 189 9.67 4.06 -7.40
CA ILE A 189 9.34 4.87 -6.22
C ILE A 189 9.94 6.27 -6.33
N ALA A 190 11.23 6.38 -6.69
CA ALA A 190 11.93 7.65 -6.85
C ALA A 190 11.25 8.55 -7.90
N ASP A 191 10.88 8.01 -9.05
CA ASP A 191 10.20 8.76 -10.10
C ASP A 191 8.81 9.22 -9.68
N ALA A 192 8.10 8.42 -8.88
CA ALA A 192 6.85 8.85 -8.29
C ALA A 192 7.05 9.95 -7.23
N LEU A 193 8.09 9.89 -6.40
CA LEU A 193 8.41 10.92 -5.40
C LEU A 193 8.73 12.28 -6.04
N LYS A 194 9.32 12.32 -7.24
CA LYS A 194 9.55 13.57 -7.98
C LYS A 194 8.25 14.27 -8.39
N ILE A 195 7.15 13.51 -8.55
CA ILE A 195 5.85 14.00 -9.04
C ILE A 195 4.83 14.15 -7.90
N ASN A 196 4.85 13.24 -6.94
CA ASN A 196 3.91 13.23 -5.83
C ASN A 196 4.24 14.36 -4.84
N THR A 197 3.21 15.09 -4.44
CA THR A 197 3.28 16.28 -3.58
C THR A 197 2.49 16.10 -2.28
N THR A 198 2.17 14.87 -1.90
CA THR A 198 1.34 14.58 -0.72
C THR A 198 1.99 13.62 0.25
N LEU A 199 2.80 12.68 -0.25
CA LEU A 199 3.48 11.68 0.56
C LEU A 199 4.50 12.36 1.46
N LYS A 200 4.36 12.05 2.76
CA LYS A 200 5.20 12.54 3.87
C LYS A 200 6.01 11.41 4.50
N ASN A 201 5.47 10.19 4.51
CA ASN A 201 6.07 9.05 5.17
C ASN A 201 6.19 7.89 4.19
N LEU A 202 7.41 7.36 4.04
CA LEU A 202 7.70 6.22 3.17
C LEU A 202 8.57 5.19 3.90
N ASP A 203 8.06 3.98 4.07
CA ASP A 203 8.82 2.83 4.55
C ASP A 203 9.03 1.83 3.39
N ILE A 204 10.29 1.70 2.97
CA ILE A 204 10.76 0.72 1.97
C ILE A 204 11.85 -0.18 2.58
N SER A 205 11.88 -0.30 3.90
CA SER A 205 12.83 -1.14 4.64
C SER A 205 12.64 -2.64 4.37
N HIS A 206 13.60 -3.47 4.77
CA HIS A 206 13.54 -4.93 4.61
C HIS A 206 13.35 -5.37 3.14
N ASN A 207 13.94 -4.66 2.19
CA ASN A 207 13.85 -4.98 0.77
C ASN A 207 15.26 -5.34 0.23
N LYS A 208 15.41 -5.36 -1.10
CA LYS A 208 16.65 -5.75 -1.80
C LYS A 208 17.26 -4.55 -2.53
N ILE A 209 17.17 -3.37 -1.93
CA ILE A 209 17.67 -2.12 -2.51
C ILE A 209 19.19 -2.05 -2.27
N SER A 210 19.98 -1.83 -3.32
CA SER A 210 21.43 -1.59 -3.23
C SER A 210 21.77 -0.13 -3.54
N ASN A 211 23.05 0.17 -3.79
CA ASN A 211 23.54 1.53 -4.06
C ASN A 211 22.84 2.22 -5.23
N GLU A 212 22.50 1.46 -6.29
CA GLU A 212 21.80 1.99 -7.45
C GLU A 212 20.39 2.49 -7.07
N GLY A 213 19.61 1.67 -6.36
CA GLY A 213 18.29 2.08 -5.89
C GLY A 213 18.36 3.22 -4.86
N ALA A 214 19.36 3.21 -3.98
CA ALA A 214 19.61 4.32 -3.05
C ALA A 214 19.94 5.63 -3.79
N THR A 215 20.69 5.56 -4.89
CA THR A 215 21.01 6.70 -5.75
C THR A 215 19.75 7.26 -6.41
N SER A 216 18.87 6.40 -6.95
CA SER A 216 17.57 6.84 -7.47
C SER A 216 16.75 7.58 -6.41
N ILE A 217 16.67 7.04 -5.19
CA ILE A 217 15.96 7.68 -4.06
C ILE A 217 16.62 9.02 -3.70
N ALA A 218 17.95 9.09 -3.64
CA ALA A 218 18.70 10.32 -3.39
C ALA A 218 18.37 11.41 -4.42
N ASP A 219 18.32 11.07 -5.71
CA ASP A 219 17.98 12.03 -6.76
C ASP A 219 16.55 12.54 -6.65
N ALA A 220 15.60 11.69 -6.22
CA ALA A 220 14.25 12.14 -5.91
C ALA A 220 14.23 13.10 -4.71
N LEU A 221 14.98 12.83 -3.65
CA LEU A 221 15.05 13.68 -2.45
C LEU A 221 15.58 15.09 -2.75
N LYS A 222 16.47 15.27 -3.73
CA LYS A 222 16.97 16.60 -4.12
C LYS A 222 15.83 17.53 -4.58
N THR A 223 14.80 16.97 -5.22
CA THR A 223 13.69 17.72 -5.83
C THR A 223 12.39 17.63 -5.03
N ASN A 224 12.13 16.52 -4.35
CA ASN A 224 10.93 16.35 -3.53
C ASN A 224 10.91 17.33 -2.35
N LYS A 225 9.75 17.97 -2.13
CA LYS A 225 9.54 18.99 -1.09
C LYS A 225 8.47 18.61 -0.07
N THR A 226 8.16 17.33 0.08
CA THR A 226 7.02 16.89 0.92
C THR A 226 7.36 15.73 1.84
N LEU A 227 8.29 14.86 1.44
CA LEU A 227 8.71 13.72 2.24
C LEU A 227 9.47 14.22 3.48
N LYS A 228 9.00 13.77 4.64
CA LYS A 228 9.51 14.09 5.98
C LYS A 228 10.15 12.89 6.65
N TRP A 229 9.64 11.70 6.39
CA TRP A 229 10.05 10.46 7.03
C TRP A 229 10.37 9.41 5.97
N LEU A 230 11.59 8.87 5.99
CA LEU A 230 12.06 7.83 5.09
C LEU A 230 12.77 6.71 5.86
N ASP A 231 12.32 5.47 5.65
CA ASP A 231 13.01 4.28 6.13
C ASP A 231 13.46 3.39 4.98
N ILE A 232 14.78 3.25 4.85
CA ILE A 232 15.51 2.38 3.92
C ILE A 232 16.40 1.39 4.68
N SER A 233 16.11 1.14 5.96
CA SER A 233 16.80 0.15 6.80
C SER A 233 16.67 -1.27 6.24
N HIS A 234 17.55 -2.18 6.68
CA HIS A 234 17.49 -3.58 6.29
C HIS A 234 17.47 -3.79 4.76
N ASN A 235 18.40 -3.12 4.08
CA ASN A 235 18.64 -3.23 2.64
C ASN A 235 20.13 -3.55 2.41
N ASN A 236 20.59 -3.46 1.16
CA ASN A 236 21.96 -3.77 0.75
C ASN A 236 22.76 -2.50 0.40
N ILE A 237 22.53 -1.39 1.11
CA ILE A 237 23.16 -0.10 0.82
C ILE A 237 24.57 -0.07 1.44
N SER A 238 25.61 0.24 0.67
CA SER A 238 26.98 0.43 1.16
C SER A 238 27.37 1.92 1.16
N ASN A 239 28.67 2.21 1.27
CA ASN A 239 29.19 3.58 1.29
C ASN A 239 28.75 4.41 0.09
N GLU A 240 28.76 3.83 -1.12
CA GLU A 240 28.37 4.54 -2.34
C GLU A 240 26.92 5.03 -2.27
N GLY A 241 25.97 4.17 -1.86
CA GLY A 241 24.58 4.58 -1.69
C GLY A 241 24.41 5.58 -0.54
N ALA A 242 25.17 5.44 0.55
CA ALA A 242 25.18 6.40 1.66
C ALA A 242 25.72 7.78 1.23
N ILE A 243 26.74 7.83 0.38
CA ILE A 243 27.29 9.07 -0.21
C ILE A 243 26.23 9.75 -1.08
N SER A 244 25.53 9.00 -1.93
CA SER A 244 24.42 9.56 -2.74
C SER A 244 23.35 10.19 -1.86
N ILE A 245 22.94 9.51 -0.78
CA ILE A 245 21.97 10.05 0.19
C ILE A 245 22.53 11.28 0.91
N ALA A 246 23.79 11.28 1.31
CA ALA A 246 24.45 12.43 1.91
C ALA A 246 24.44 13.66 0.99
N ASP A 247 24.74 13.47 -0.31
CA ASP A 247 24.67 14.56 -1.30
C ASP A 247 23.25 15.09 -1.48
N ALA A 248 22.24 14.23 -1.41
CA ALA A 248 20.85 14.67 -1.41
C ALA A 248 20.50 15.47 -0.14
N LEU A 249 20.98 15.07 1.03
CA LEU A 249 20.74 15.78 2.30
C LEU A 249 21.31 17.20 2.31
N LYS A 250 22.42 17.47 1.60
CA LYS A 250 22.96 18.84 1.46
C LYS A 250 21.98 19.80 0.79
N ILE A 251 21.08 19.29 -0.06
CA ILE A 251 20.15 20.06 -0.89
C ILE A 251 18.71 19.97 -0.34
N ASN A 252 18.34 18.81 0.19
CA ASN A 252 17.00 18.57 0.70
C ASN A 252 16.74 19.42 1.96
N THR A 253 15.54 20.00 2.01
CA THR A 253 15.12 20.95 3.04
C THR A 253 13.77 20.55 3.65
N THR A 254 13.42 19.27 3.60
CA THR A 254 12.10 18.79 4.05
C THR A 254 12.15 17.48 4.84
N LEU A 255 13.16 16.65 4.60
CA LEU A 255 13.33 15.40 5.33
C LEU A 255 13.75 15.71 6.77
N GLU A 256 13.03 15.10 7.70
CA GLU A 256 13.11 15.29 9.15
C GLU A 256 13.59 14.00 9.84
N TRP A 257 13.18 12.82 9.33
CA TRP A 257 13.61 11.52 9.84
C TRP A 257 14.15 10.62 8.72
N LEU A 258 15.35 10.09 8.95
CA LEU A 258 16.01 9.14 8.05
C LEU A 258 16.49 7.91 8.82
N TYR A 259 16.05 6.73 8.38
CA TYR A 259 16.48 5.44 8.91
C TYR A 259 17.18 4.64 7.80
N MET A 260 18.41 4.23 8.09
CA MET A 260 19.30 3.45 7.23
C MET A 260 19.98 2.33 8.04
N SER A 261 19.39 1.90 9.14
CA SER A 261 19.97 0.88 10.01
C SER A 261 20.08 -0.47 9.31
N ASN A 262 20.98 -1.35 9.77
CA ASN A 262 21.15 -2.70 9.19
C ASN A 262 21.38 -2.68 7.67
N ASN A 263 22.32 -1.84 7.23
CA ASN A 263 22.86 -1.82 5.87
C ASN A 263 24.36 -2.16 5.94
N ASN A 264 25.10 -1.96 4.84
CA ASN A 264 26.54 -2.23 4.72
C ASN A 264 27.38 -0.94 4.77
N ILE A 265 26.94 0.08 5.50
CA ILE A 265 27.62 1.38 5.59
C ILE A 265 28.82 1.25 6.53
N SER A 266 30.01 1.65 6.08
CA SER A 266 31.18 1.75 6.95
C SER A 266 31.42 3.18 7.41
N ASN A 267 32.54 3.39 8.10
CA ASN A 267 32.98 4.71 8.54
C ASN A 267 33.01 5.77 7.44
N GLU A 268 33.35 5.39 6.21
CA GLU A 268 33.41 6.30 5.06
C GLU A 268 32.02 6.87 4.72
N GLY A 269 31.01 6.00 4.57
CA GLY A 269 29.65 6.43 4.31
C GLY A 269 29.05 7.20 5.49
N ALA A 270 29.34 6.77 6.72
CA ALA A 270 28.90 7.47 7.93
C ALA A 270 29.51 8.88 8.04
N THR A 271 30.80 9.05 7.72
CA THR A 271 31.48 10.34 7.69
C THR A 271 30.87 11.25 6.64
N SER A 272 30.54 10.72 5.45
CA SER A 272 29.89 11.49 4.39
C SER A 272 28.52 12.03 4.81
N ILE A 273 27.73 11.22 5.52
CA ILE A 273 26.46 11.64 6.10
C ILE A 273 26.68 12.72 7.17
N ALA A 274 27.64 12.53 8.08
CA ALA A 274 27.98 13.52 9.12
C ALA A 274 28.37 14.88 8.50
N ASP A 275 29.18 14.86 7.44
CA ASP A 275 29.57 16.07 6.71
C ASP A 275 28.39 16.76 6.03
N ALA A 276 27.48 16.01 5.42
CA ALA A 276 26.27 16.57 4.84
C ALA A 276 25.36 17.24 5.88
N LEU A 277 25.30 16.70 7.10
CA LEU A 277 24.49 17.25 8.19
C LEU A 277 24.98 18.61 8.68
N LYS A 278 26.25 18.97 8.49
CA LYS A 278 26.75 20.33 8.75
C LYS A 278 25.98 21.40 7.94
N MET A 279 25.52 21.02 6.74
CA MET A 279 24.78 21.88 5.82
C MET A 279 23.26 21.72 5.97
N ASN A 280 22.78 20.51 6.28
CA ASN A 280 21.37 20.22 6.42
C ASN A 280 20.77 20.87 7.68
N LYS A 281 19.65 21.58 7.51
CA LYS A 281 18.96 22.31 8.59
C LYS A 281 17.60 21.73 8.96
N THR A 282 17.24 20.55 8.45
CA THR A 282 15.90 19.99 8.61
C THR A 282 15.87 18.61 9.23
N LEU A 283 16.91 17.80 9.05
CA LEU A 283 16.96 16.46 9.62
C LEU A 283 17.08 16.54 11.13
N GLU A 284 16.12 15.93 11.82
CA GLU A 284 15.99 15.90 13.28
C GLU A 284 16.41 14.54 13.86
N TRP A 285 16.24 13.46 13.07
CA TRP A 285 16.57 12.10 13.47
C TRP A 285 17.35 11.36 12.37
N LEU A 286 18.45 10.73 12.76
CA LEU A 286 19.21 9.81 11.93
C LEU A 286 19.44 8.47 12.65
N ASP A 287 19.06 7.35 12.01
CA ASP A 287 19.46 6.01 12.45
C ASP A 287 20.30 5.32 11.38
N ILE A 288 21.60 5.19 11.64
CA ILE A 288 22.56 4.40 10.85
C ILE A 288 23.13 3.24 11.68
N SER A 289 22.43 2.82 12.74
CA SER A 289 22.89 1.75 13.63
C SER A 289 22.93 0.40 12.94
N ARG A 290 23.65 -0.56 13.53
CA ARG A 290 23.80 -1.92 12.99
C ARG A 290 24.35 -1.94 11.56
N ASN A 291 25.18 -0.96 11.23
CA ASN A 291 26.02 -0.91 10.04
C ASN A 291 27.47 -1.31 10.41
N ASN A 292 28.38 -1.33 9.43
CA ASN A 292 29.79 -1.68 9.59
C ASN A 292 30.65 -0.49 10.07
N ILE A 293 30.13 0.27 11.03
CA ILE A 293 30.78 1.46 11.60
C ILE A 293 31.61 1.00 12.80
N SER A 294 32.92 1.29 12.79
CA SER A 294 33.79 0.97 13.92
C SER A 294 33.70 2.05 15.00
N ASN A 295 33.94 1.66 16.26
CA ASN A 295 33.90 2.56 17.41
C ASN A 295 35.12 3.49 17.48
N ASP A 296 36.13 3.30 16.63
CA ASP A 296 37.42 4.00 16.70
C ASP A 296 37.40 5.39 16.04
N ILE A 297 36.26 5.81 15.50
CA ILE A 297 36.13 7.12 14.84
C ILE A 297 35.12 7.97 15.58
N THR A 298 35.54 9.18 15.95
CA THR A 298 34.63 10.25 16.37
C THR A 298 33.92 10.77 15.11
N LEU A 299 32.71 10.28 14.87
CA LEU A 299 31.86 10.80 13.81
C LEU A 299 31.40 12.21 14.22
N GLY A 300 31.58 13.19 13.35
CA GLY A 300 31.20 14.59 13.58
C GLY A 300 29.70 14.81 13.53
N PHE A 301 28.93 14.12 14.37
CA PHE A 301 27.48 14.37 14.50
C PHE A 301 27.17 15.50 15.49
N ASP A 302 28.10 15.81 16.40
CA ASP A 302 27.99 16.89 17.38
C ASP A 302 28.31 18.25 16.75
N HIS A 303 27.36 18.80 15.99
CA HIS A 303 27.53 20.09 15.34
C HIS A 303 26.37 21.04 15.66
N HIS A 304 26.69 22.19 16.27
CA HIS A 304 25.73 23.25 16.65
C HIS A 304 24.97 23.90 15.48
N ASN A 305 25.22 23.45 14.25
CA ASN A 305 24.67 24.01 13.02
C ASN A 305 23.60 23.12 12.38
N CYS A 306 23.23 21.97 12.93
CA CYS A 306 22.14 21.13 12.41
C CYS A 306 20.93 21.10 13.36
N ARG A 307 19.77 20.66 12.87
CA ARG A 307 18.56 20.42 13.70
C ARG A 307 18.54 19.02 14.32
N LEU A 308 19.63 18.28 14.19
CA LEU A 308 19.70 16.90 14.60
C LEU A 308 19.62 16.83 16.12
N THR A 309 18.56 16.21 16.63
CA THR A 309 18.35 16.03 18.07
C THR A 309 18.67 14.61 18.51
N LYS A 310 18.63 13.65 17.59
CA LYS A 310 18.77 12.22 17.89
C LYS A 310 19.56 11.52 16.80
N VAL A 311 20.64 10.84 17.20
CA VAL A 311 21.42 9.99 16.32
C VAL A 311 21.62 8.62 16.93
N ARG A 312 21.46 7.60 16.11
CA ARG A 312 21.82 6.24 16.46
C ARG A 312 22.79 5.69 15.42
N TYR A 313 24.05 5.53 15.79
CA TYR A 313 25.07 4.93 14.92
C TYR A 313 25.77 3.71 15.55
N THR A 314 25.61 3.50 16.86
CA THR A 314 25.97 2.26 17.56
C THR A 314 24.68 1.53 18.02
N GLN A 315 24.81 0.39 18.71
CA GLN A 315 23.64 -0.30 19.29
C GLN A 315 22.90 0.56 20.34
N THR A 316 23.55 1.59 20.87
CA THR A 316 22.99 2.58 21.79
C THR A 316 22.56 3.86 21.08
N LYS A 317 21.46 4.45 21.56
CA LYS A 317 20.95 5.76 21.09
C LYS A 317 21.72 6.86 21.80
N ILE A 318 22.12 7.90 21.06
CA ILE A 318 22.79 9.08 21.60
C ILE A 318 21.86 10.28 21.36
N ASP A 319 21.47 10.96 22.43
CA ASP A 319 20.80 12.26 22.36
C ASP A 319 21.92 13.32 22.29
N ILE A 320 21.84 14.21 21.30
CA ILE A 320 22.82 15.32 21.04
C ILE A 320 22.25 16.61 21.64
#